data_AF-A0A8H4PC17-F1
#
_entry.id   AF-A0A8H4PC17-F1
#
_cell.length_a   1.000
_cell.length_b   1.000
_cell.length_c   1.000
_cell.angle_alpha   90.00
_cell.angle_beta   90.00
_cell.angle_gamma   90.00
#
_symmetry.space_group_name_H-M   'P 1'
#
loop_
_entity.id
_entity.type
_entity.pdbx_description
1 polymer ?
#
loop_
_entity_poly.entity_id
_entity_poly.type
_entity_poly.pdbx_seq_one_letter_code
_entity_poly.pdbx_strand_id
1 'polypeptide(L)'
;MADQASPAKQNAARPQLTSSMRSSSYLSDHQQYRPPRQDQPWQDQFHGIDTVVEDSGNSPRLHAKPILPFNGVPSDENPPTVVDSGLSHSYSHPNCAPRAGQKSDRLIATLFYKPRGEDQASRSPVKTTFADSNESLPANLAPTTDPKEYPLEPPTQESEHLDHIYGSYISPLCITSFLHLMSSFPLPRDVDEPHSSHRCLDNQEQPRIVELTLSPAPAPEYLSLDDLRKHEMIYRFEQEWNVDVILQRDTVWRRHPRLIVFDMDSTLITQEVIDLLADHIKDPPDLPARVAEITHRAMMGELEFEASFRERVALLKGLPATLFEDLRPVLDVTKGVPELIRALKRLGIKTAVLSGGFQPLTGWLAGQLGIDYAYANQVVIENEKLTGEVQGIIVGKERKRDLLVEIASKEGIELSQVVAVGDGANDLLMMDKAGLGVAWNAKPRVQMEANARLNGESLLDLLHLFGFSGEEIQALAA
;
A
#
# COMPACT_ATOMS: atom_id res chain seq x y z
N MET A 1 76.27 0.56 45.98
CA MET A 1 77.09 0.64 44.76
C MET A 1 76.17 0.53 43.57
N ALA A 2 76.10 1.61 42.76
CA ALA A 2 75.47 1.76 41.42
C ALA A 2 74.03 1.20 41.25
N ASP A 3 72.95 1.97 41.15
CA ASP A 3 72.66 3.13 40.27
C ASP A 3 72.66 2.75 38.78
N GLN A 4 71.51 2.33 38.26
CA GLN A 4 71.15 2.44 36.84
C GLN A 4 69.65 2.74 36.70
N ALA A 5 69.41 3.91 36.10
CA ALA A 5 68.12 4.54 35.89
C ALA A 5 67.39 4.02 34.64
N SER A 6 66.06 4.14 34.70
CA SER A 6 65.09 3.98 33.61
C SER A 6 65.35 4.91 32.41
N PRO A 7 64.90 4.55 31.19
CA PRO A 7 64.49 5.53 30.19
C PRO A 7 62.95 5.61 30.15
N ALA A 8 62.43 6.78 30.51
CA ALA A 8 61.04 7.16 30.33
C ALA A 8 60.71 7.25 28.83
N LYS A 9 59.69 6.51 28.37
CA LYS A 9 59.11 6.70 27.04
C LYS A 9 58.19 7.92 27.06
N GLN A 10 58.46 8.81 26.10
CA GLN A 10 57.84 10.11 25.91
C GLN A 10 56.34 9.99 25.60
N ASN A 11 55.53 10.81 26.27
CA ASN A 11 54.14 11.07 25.92
C ASN A 11 54.08 11.74 24.54
N ALA A 12 53.64 11.00 23.52
CA ALA A 12 53.31 11.58 22.22
C ALA A 12 52.05 12.43 22.36
N ALA A 13 52.20 13.74 22.15
CA ALA A 13 51.13 14.71 22.20
C ALA A 13 50.09 14.50 21.09
N ARG A 14 48.83 14.82 21.39
CA ARG A 14 47.69 14.83 20.46
C ARG A 14 48.01 15.76 19.27
N PRO A 15 47.78 15.36 18.01
CA PRO A 15 48.16 16.16 16.85
C PRO A 15 47.39 17.49 16.83
N GLN A 16 48.11 18.60 16.69
CA GLN A 16 47.54 19.92 16.44
C GLN A 16 47.78 20.31 14.98
N LEU A 17 46.72 20.74 14.30
CA LEU A 17 46.76 21.20 12.92
C LEU A 17 47.50 22.54 12.84
N THR A 18 48.60 22.59 12.08
CA THR A 18 49.34 23.82 11.80
C THR A 18 48.78 24.52 10.55
N SER A 19 49.00 25.83 10.44
CA SER A 19 48.46 26.69 9.38
C SER A 19 48.93 26.36 7.96
N SER A 20 49.89 25.45 7.80
CA SER A 20 50.39 24.97 6.51
C SER A 20 49.68 23.72 5.97
N MET A 21 48.69 23.16 6.68
CA MET A 21 47.89 22.00 6.24
C MET A 21 46.48 22.36 5.74
N ARG A 22 46.23 23.63 5.37
CA ARG A 22 44.96 24.07 4.77
C ARG A 22 45.07 24.08 3.24
N SER A 23 44.47 23.09 2.58
CA SER A 23 44.16 23.18 1.15
C SER A 23 42.90 24.04 0.94
N SER A 24 42.93 24.93 -0.03
CA SER A 24 41.92 25.96 -0.30
C SER A 24 40.71 25.44 -1.09
N SER A 25 40.05 24.38 -0.62
CA SER A 25 38.89 23.81 -1.33
C SER A 25 37.73 23.40 -0.41
N TYR A 26 37.60 24.06 0.75
CA TYR A 26 36.47 23.84 1.67
C TYR A 26 35.80 25.16 2.13
N LEU A 27 36.39 26.31 1.79
CA LEU A 27 35.87 27.64 2.17
C LEU A 27 35.28 28.43 0.97
N SER A 28 35.16 27.80 -0.19
CA SER A 28 34.57 28.38 -1.40
C SER A 28 33.06 28.10 -1.49
N ASP A 29 32.59 26.97 -0.96
CA ASP A 29 31.18 26.53 -1.10
C ASP A 29 30.25 26.99 0.05
N HIS A 30 30.78 27.72 1.04
CA HIS A 30 29.98 28.21 2.18
C HIS A 30 30.04 29.74 2.38
N GLN A 31 30.34 30.53 1.34
CA GLN A 31 30.30 32.00 1.41
C GLN A 31 28.95 32.64 1.01
N GLN A 32 27.82 32.01 1.33
CA GLN A 32 26.49 32.64 1.17
C GLN A 32 25.91 33.23 2.46
N TYR A 33 26.76 33.75 3.36
CA TYR A 33 26.29 34.73 4.34
C TYR A 33 27.33 35.81 4.53
N ARG A 34 27.25 36.84 3.68
CA ARG A 34 27.85 38.15 3.94
C ARG A 34 26.69 39.13 4.13
N PRO A 35 26.57 39.81 5.28
CA PRO A 35 25.63 40.91 5.37
C PRO A 35 26.08 42.00 4.38
N PRO A 36 25.17 42.67 3.68
CA PRO A 36 25.55 43.64 2.66
C PRO A 36 26.39 44.77 3.28
N ARG A 37 27.57 44.99 2.70
CA ARG A 37 28.39 46.20 2.93
C ARG A 37 27.66 47.39 2.30
N GLN A 38 27.39 48.41 3.11
CA GLN A 38 26.90 49.72 2.70
C GLN A 38 28.00 50.49 1.95
N ASP A 39 27.68 50.96 0.74
CA ASP A 39 28.39 52.08 0.09
C ASP A 39 27.39 53.23 -0.18
N GLN A 40 27.28 54.14 0.81
CA GLN A 40 26.99 55.60 0.77
C GLN A 40 25.62 56.17 0.28
N PRO A 41 25.26 57.44 0.61
CA PRO A 41 25.37 58.17 1.88
C PRO A 41 24.12 59.04 2.19
N TRP A 42 23.21 58.68 3.10
CA TRP A 42 22.19 59.63 3.61
C TRP A 42 21.83 59.37 5.08
N GLN A 43 21.55 60.47 5.78
CA GLN A 43 21.56 60.67 7.24
C GLN A 43 20.49 59.92 8.05
N ASP A 44 20.89 59.56 9.28
CA ASP A 44 20.13 59.46 10.54
C ASP A 44 18.78 58.71 10.60
N GLN A 45 18.78 57.54 11.28
CA GLN A 45 17.97 57.22 12.48
C GLN A 45 17.79 55.70 12.64
N PHE A 46 18.59 55.07 13.52
CA PHE A 46 18.30 53.74 14.05
C PHE A 46 17.38 53.88 15.27
N HIS A 47 16.19 53.28 15.25
CA HIS A 47 15.34 53.14 16.42
C HIS A 47 15.32 51.67 16.88
N GLY A 48 15.75 51.44 18.12
CA GLY A 48 15.70 50.14 18.78
C GLY A 48 14.34 49.85 19.42
N ILE A 49 14.17 48.60 19.85
CA ILE A 49 12.90 48.00 20.33
C ILE A 49 12.36 48.64 21.64
N ASP A 50 13.10 49.55 22.29
CA ASP A 50 12.67 50.22 23.53
C ASP A 50 11.78 51.47 23.34
N THR A 51 11.31 51.78 22.12
CA THR A 51 10.43 52.95 21.88
C THR A 51 8.98 52.58 21.61
N VAL A 52 8.50 51.47 22.17
CA VAL A 52 7.11 51.00 22.03
C VAL A 52 6.34 51.12 23.34
N VAL A 53 6.54 52.21 24.10
CA VAL A 53 5.59 52.65 25.13
C VAL A 53 5.77 54.15 25.32
N GLU A 54 5.17 54.97 24.46
CA GLU A 54 4.77 56.39 24.71
C GLU A 54 4.41 57.03 23.36
N ASP A 55 3.33 56.56 22.74
CA ASP A 55 2.54 57.39 21.79
C ASP A 55 1.15 56.78 21.55
N SER A 56 0.50 56.41 22.64
CA SER A 56 -0.95 56.18 22.65
C SER A 56 -1.64 57.53 22.85
N GLY A 57 -1.69 58.34 21.80
CA GLY A 57 -2.33 59.63 21.82
C GLY A 57 -2.37 60.29 20.45
N ASN A 58 -3.54 60.19 19.79
CA ASN A 58 -3.98 61.02 18.67
C ASN A 58 -3.71 60.49 17.24
N SER A 59 -4.63 59.67 16.72
CA SER A 59 -4.68 59.29 15.29
C SER A 59 -5.59 60.22 14.47
N PRO A 60 -5.12 60.85 13.37
CA PRO A 60 -6.01 61.27 12.30
C PRO A 60 -6.23 60.11 11.33
N ARG A 61 -7.47 59.96 10.85
CA ARG A 61 -7.90 58.94 9.88
C ARG A 61 -7.06 59.00 8.60
N LEU A 62 -6.34 57.93 8.27
CA LEU A 62 -5.67 57.74 6.98
C LEU A 62 -6.55 56.89 6.04
N HIS A 63 -6.72 57.40 4.82
CA HIS A 63 -7.50 56.81 3.73
C HIS A 63 -6.98 55.42 3.34
N ALA A 64 -7.91 54.50 3.07
CA ALA A 64 -7.62 53.18 2.52
C ALA A 64 -6.91 53.31 1.16
N LYS A 65 -5.73 52.70 1.03
CA LYS A 65 -5.08 52.53 -0.27
C LYS A 65 -5.87 51.51 -1.10
N PRO A 66 -6.08 51.74 -2.41
CA PRO A 66 -6.79 50.78 -3.25
C PRO A 66 -5.95 49.51 -3.39
N ILE A 67 -6.59 48.36 -3.19
CA ILE A 67 -6.05 47.03 -3.48
C ILE A 67 -5.77 46.99 -4.99
N LEU A 68 -4.50 46.85 -5.37
CA LEU A 68 -4.15 46.57 -6.76
C LEU A 68 -4.53 45.13 -7.08
N PRO A 69 -5.18 44.85 -8.22
CA PRO A 69 -5.49 43.49 -8.62
C PRO A 69 -4.18 42.75 -8.93
N PHE A 70 -3.98 41.62 -8.27
CA PHE A 70 -2.91 40.68 -8.57
C PHE A 70 -3.17 40.06 -9.95
N ASN A 71 -2.48 40.56 -10.97
CA ASN A 71 -2.42 39.93 -12.28
C ASN A 71 -1.19 39.02 -12.29
N GLY A 72 -1.39 37.71 -12.13
CA GLY A 72 -0.36 36.68 -12.01
C GLY A 72 0.49 36.44 -13.27
N VAL A 73 1.10 37.49 -13.82
CA VAL A 73 2.09 37.40 -14.89
C VAL A 73 3.44 37.86 -14.31
N PRO A 74 4.48 37.01 -14.27
CA PRO A 74 5.81 37.40 -13.79
C PRO A 74 6.38 38.54 -14.64
N SER A 75 6.98 39.55 -14.02
CA SER A 75 7.67 40.65 -14.71
C SER A 75 9.18 40.38 -14.81
N ASP A 76 9.83 40.90 -15.86
CA ASP A 76 11.29 40.79 -16.04
C ASP A 76 12.10 41.43 -14.90
N GLU A 77 11.49 42.35 -14.15
CA GLU A 77 12.10 43.03 -13.01
C GLU A 77 12.05 42.19 -11.71
N ASN A 78 11.20 41.17 -11.65
CA ASN A 78 11.09 40.22 -10.53
C ASN A 78 10.92 38.78 -11.06
N PRO A 79 11.99 38.19 -11.62
CA PRO A 79 11.92 36.81 -12.07
C PRO A 79 11.63 35.89 -10.87
N PRO A 80 10.80 34.84 -11.03
CA PRO A 80 10.58 33.88 -9.96
C PRO A 80 11.92 33.22 -9.62
N THR A 81 12.31 33.28 -8.35
CA THR A 81 13.46 32.54 -7.85
C THR A 81 13.11 31.06 -7.83
N VAL A 82 13.45 30.37 -8.92
CA VAL A 82 13.41 28.91 -8.99
C VAL A 82 14.60 28.38 -8.19
N VAL A 83 14.32 27.80 -7.03
CA VAL A 83 15.32 27.03 -6.29
C VAL A 83 15.43 25.68 -6.99
N ASP A 84 16.47 25.53 -7.79
CA ASP A 84 16.74 24.33 -8.58
C ASP A 84 17.25 23.21 -7.66
N SER A 85 16.40 22.19 -7.45
CA SER A 85 16.73 20.97 -6.72
C SER A 85 17.41 19.92 -7.63
N GLY A 86 17.67 20.22 -8.90
CA GLY A 86 18.17 19.27 -9.89
C GLY A 86 17.13 18.21 -10.30
N LEU A 87 15.87 18.38 -9.89
CA LEU A 87 14.72 17.61 -10.33
C LEU A 87 13.74 18.60 -10.94
N SER A 88 13.64 18.63 -12.27
CA SER A 88 12.68 19.48 -12.96
C SER A 88 11.25 18.99 -12.67
N HIS A 89 10.56 19.67 -11.76
CA HIS A 89 9.12 19.47 -11.53
C HIS A 89 8.36 20.17 -12.66
N SER A 90 8.09 19.47 -13.77
CA SER A 90 7.17 19.99 -14.77
C SER A 90 5.75 20.07 -14.18
N TYR A 91 5.02 21.16 -14.47
CA TYR A 91 3.61 21.31 -14.10
C TYR A 91 2.74 20.36 -14.94
N SER A 92 2.79 19.06 -14.65
CA SER A 92 1.91 18.06 -15.28
C SER A 92 0.58 18.04 -14.53
N HIS A 93 -0.51 18.45 -15.19
CA HIS A 93 -1.84 18.29 -14.62
C HIS A 93 -2.23 16.80 -14.64
N PRO A 94 -2.88 16.25 -13.58
CA PRO A 94 -3.26 14.85 -13.52
C PRO A 94 -4.13 14.44 -14.72
N ASN A 95 -4.92 15.34 -15.29
CA ASN A 95 -5.78 15.05 -16.45
C ASN A 95 -5.15 15.31 -17.82
N CYS A 96 -3.83 15.58 -17.92
CA CYS A 96 -3.19 15.75 -19.21
C CYS A 96 -3.22 14.44 -20.00
N ALA A 97 -4.09 14.30 -20.99
CA ALA A 97 -4.07 13.14 -21.89
C ALA A 97 -2.89 13.25 -22.87
N PRO A 98 -2.29 12.12 -23.29
CA PRO A 98 -1.34 12.15 -24.40
C PRO A 98 -2.02 12.65 -25.67
N ARG A 99 -1.24 13.23 -26.60
CA ARG A 99 -1.78 13.67 -27.89
C ARG A 99 -2.41 12.50 -28.64
N ALA A 100 -3.44 12.76 -29.45
CA ALA A 100 -4.09 11.72 -30.24
C ALA A 100 -3.06 10.92 -31.07
N GLY A 101 -3.06 9.60 -30.92
CA GLY A 101 -2.10 8.69 -31.57
C GLY A 101 -0.80 8.43 -30.80
N GLN A 102 -0.54 9.14 -29.69
CA GLN A 102 0.56 8.85 -28.78
C GLN A 102 0.06 8.05 -27.57
N LYS A 103 0.82 7.04 -27.15
CA LYS A 103 0.57 6.34 -25.89
C LYS A 103 1.17 7.16 -24.75
N SER A 104 0.50 7.19 -23.60
CA SER A 104 1.08 7.74 -22.37
C SER A 104 2.30 6.90 -22.01
N ASP A 105 3.44 7.57 -21.89
CA ASP A 105 4.68 7.01 -21.37
C ASP A 105 4.73 7.13 -19.84
N ARG A 106 3.69 7.65 -19.18
CA ARG A 106 3.70 7.85 -17.73
C ARG A 106 3.38 6.58 -16.95
N LEU A 107 4.04 6.45 -15.80
CA LEU A 107 3.80 5.43 -14.80
C LEU A 107 3.26 6.08 -13.53
N ILE A 108 2.18 5.52 -12.98
CA ILE A 108 1.66 5.88 -11.67
C ILE A 108 2.17 4.86 -10.66
N ALA A 109 2.75 5.35 -9.57
CA ALA A 109 3.06 4.57 -8.39
C ALA A 109 2.17 5.05 -7.23
N THR A 110 1.31 4.19 -6.71
CA THR A 110 0.54 4.49 -5.50
C THR A 110 1.18 3.74 -4.33
N LEU A 111 1.66 4.51 -3.35
CA LEU A 111 2.23 4.00 -2.11
C LEU A 111 1.14 3.94 -1.05
N PHE A 112 1.00 2.79 -0.38
CA PHE A 112 0.11 2.60 0.76
C PHE A 112 0.93 2.26 2.00
N TYR A 113 0.86 3.08 3.04
CA TYR A 113 1.47 2.77 4.32
C TYR A 113 0.67 1.70 5.06
N LYS A 114 1.37 0.64 5.50
CA LYS A 114 0.81 -0.49 6.24
C LYS A 114 0.71 -0.12 7.72
N PRO A 115 -0.49 0.14 8.26
CA PRO A 115 -0.64 0.35 9.70
C PRO A 115 -0.27 -0.96 10.42
N ARG A 116 0.41 -0.85 11.56
CA ARG A 116 0.68 -2.01 12.41
C ARG A 116 -0.64 -2.64 12.83
N GLY A 117 -0.97 -3.81 12.30
CA GLY A 117 -2.01 -4.67 12.85
C GLY A 117 -1.56 -5.20 14.22
N GLU A 118 -2.49 -5.29 15.17
CA GLU A 118 -2.24 -5.88 16.49
C GLU A 118 -1.70 -7.33 16.41
N ASP A 119 -1.90 -8.02 15.28
CA ASP A 119 -1.47 -9.41 15.10
C ASP A 119 0.04 -9.62 14.92
N GLN A 120 0.81 -8.60 14.50
CA GLN A 120 2.28 -8.72 14.47
C GLN A 120 2.92 -8.48 15.85
N ALA A 121 2.18 -7.92 16.82
CA ALA A 121 2.69 -7.76 18.19
C ALA A 121 2.82 -9.10 18.94
N SER A 122 2.23 -10.19 18.43
CA SER A 122 2.31 -11.53 19.03
C SER A 122 3.56 -12.32 18.64
N ARG A 123 4.39 -11.81 17.72
CA ARG A 123 5.69 -12.39 17.36
C ARG A 123 6.80 -11.35 17.40
N SER A 124 6.92 -10.63 18.51
CA SER A 124 8.19 -9.97 18.86
C SER A 124 9.00 -10.91 19.75
N PRO A 125 10.32 -11.06 19.54
CA PRO A 125 11.17 -11.76 20.49
C PRO A 125 11.10 -11.00 21.82
N VAL A 126 11.09 -11.76 22.92
CA VAL A 126 11.03 -11.29 24.31
C VAL A 126 11.74 -9.94 24.49
N LYS A 127 10.99 -8.88 24.76
CA LYS A 127 11.54 -7.57 25.17
C LYS A 127 12.28 -7.74 26.50
N THR A 128 13.60 -7.85 26.45
CA THR A 128 14.44 -7.62 27.64
C THR A 128 14.48 -6.14 27.94
N THR A 129 13.63 -5.68 28.85
CA THR A 129 13.76 -4.39 29.51
C THR A 129 15.01 -4.40 30.38
N PHE A 130 16.10 -3.79 29.91
CA PHE A 130 17.19 -3.39 30.79
C PHE A 130 16.81 -2.05 31.43
N ALA A 131 16.21 -2.12 32.62
CA ALA A 131 16.08 -1.00 33.52
C ALA A 131 16.91 -1.30 34.76
N ASP A 132 17.80 -0.36 35.10
CA ASP A 132 18.67 -0.27 36.26
C ASP A 132 18.33 -1.18 37.46
N SER A 133 19.03 -2.30 37.59
CA SER A 133 19.27 -2.93 38.89
C SER A 133 20.54 -3.78 38.87
N ASN A 134 21.37 -3.55 39.89
CA ASN A 134 22.66 -4.17 40.09
C ASN A 134 22.48 -5.55 40.77
N GLU A 135 21.71 -6.44 40.15
CA GLU A 135 21.47 -7.80 40.65
C GLU A 135 21.90 -8.85 39.63
N SER A 136 22.67 -9.82 40.11
CA SER A 136 23.22 -10.96 39.38
C SER A 136 22.17 -11.70 38.55
N LEU A 137 22.47 -11.89 37.26
CA LEU A 137 21.71 -12.68 36.30
C LEU A 137 21.33 -14.07 36.87
N PRO A 138 20.06 -14.51 36.77
CA PRO A 138 19.67 -15.85 37.19
C PRO A 138 20.23 -16.92 36.23
N ALA A 139 20.64 -18.07 36.80
CA ALA A 139 21.38 -19.15 36.14
C ALA A 139 20.65 -19.91 35.01
N ASN A 140 19.54 -19.39 34.51
CA ASN A 140 18.74 -20.01 33.44
C ASN A 140 18.95 -19.34 32.07
N LEU A 141 19.89 -18.39 31.98
CA LEU A 141 20.42 -17.80 30.74
C LEU A 141 21.83 -18.36 30.41
N ALA A 142 22.07 -19.63 30.74
CA ALA A 142 23.27 -20.32 30.27
C ALA A 142 23.08 -20.73 28.80
N PRO A 143 24.10 -20.60 27.93
CA PRO A 143 24.09 -21.21 26.61
C PRO A 143 23.89 -22.72 26.79
N THR A 144 22.99 -23.31 26.01
CA THR A 144 22.73 -24.75 26.07
C THR A 144 24.03 -25.52 25.91
N THR A 145 24.23 -26.54 26.74
CA THR A 145 25.45 -27.37 26.74
C THR A 145 25.46 -28.42 25.62
N ASP A 146 24.43 -28.45 24.76
CA ASP A 146 24.36 -29.35 23.62
C ASP A 146 24.77 -28.61 22.32
N PRO A 147 25.97 -28.88 21.77
CA PRO A 147 26.45 -28.25 20.55
C PRO A 147 25.62 -28.59 19.29
N LYS A 148 24.62 -29.49 19.39
CA LYS A 148 23.67 -29.78 18.31
C LYS A 148 22.43 -28.90 18.30
N GLU A 149 22.12 -28.21 19.41
CA GLU A 149 21.00 -27.28 19.51
C GLU A 149 21.38 -25.83 19.19
N TYR A 150 22.65 -25.58 18.88
CA TYR A 150 23.09 -24.28 18.42
C TYR A 150 22.51 -24.01 17.02
N PRO A 151 21.71 -22.94 16.82
CA PRO A 151 21.30 -22.55 15.48
C PRO A 151 22.56 -22.23 14.67
N LEU A 152 22.82 -23.06 13.66
CA LEU A 152 24.00 -22.95 12.78
C LEU A 152 23.94 -21.74 11.86
N GLU A 153 22.78 -21.08 11.80
CA GLU A 153 22.54 -19.88 11.03
C GLU A 153 22.20 -18.75 12.00
N PRO A 154 22.84 -17.56 11.86
CA PRO A 154 22.40 -16.39 12.60
C PRO A 154 20.92 -16.15 12.27
N PRO A 155 20.10 -15.70 13.24
CA PRO A 155 18.72 -15.33 12.94
C PRO A 155 18.75 -14.32 11.80
N THR A 156 17.98 -14.57 10.75
CA THR A 156 17.73 -13.56 9.71
C THR A 156 17.27 -12.30 10.41
N GLN A 157 18.09 -11.25 10.40
CA GLN A 157 17.67 -9.93 10.83
C GLN A 157 16.56 -9.49 9.87
N GLU A 158 15.31 -9.58 10.31
CA GLU A 158 14.23 -8.82 9.70
C GLU A 158 14.68 -7.36 9.72
N SER A 159 14.74 -6.73 8.54
CA SER A 159 15.21 -5.35 8.42
C SER A 159 14.32 -4.47 9.28
N GLU A 160 14.89 -3.76 10.26
CA GLU A 160 14.11 -2.90 11.14
C GLU A 160 13.42 -1.82 10.31
N HIS A 161 12.09 -1.86 10.26
CA HIS A 161 11.30 -0.87 9.54
C HIS A 161 11.64 0.56 9.99
N LEU A 162 11.75 1.49 9.04
CA LEU A 162 12.16 2.87 9.30
C LEU A 162 11.11 3.72 10.02
N ASP A 163 9.95 3.15 10.37
CA ASP A 163 8.86 3.78 11.12
C ASP A 163 9.32 4.47 12.41
N HIS A 164 10.30 3.89 13.10
CA HIS A 164 10.85 4.43 14.34
C HIS A 164 11.64 5.75 14.14
N ILE A 165 12.08 6.02 12.91
CA ILE A 165 12.85 7.21 12.54
C ILE A 165 11.94 8.26 11.89
N TYR A 166 11.09 7.84 10.94
CA TYR A 166 10.32 8.77 10.10
C TYR A 166 8.83 8.86 10.44
N GLY A 167 8.35 8.01 11.36
CA GLY A 167 6.96 7.94 11.79
C GLY A 167 6.10 6.98 10.97
N SER A 168 4.86 6.79 11.40
CA SER A 168 3.90 5.84 10.81
C SER A 168 3.08 6.46 9.67
N TYR A 169 3.77 7.04 8.68
CA TYR A 169 3.16 7.65 7.50
C TYR A 169 4.19 7.73 6.36
N ILE A 170 3.75 8.08 5.15
CA ILE A 170 4.63 8.25 3.99
C ILE A 170 5.35 9.59 4.11
N SER A 171 6.55 9.57 4.66
CA SER A 171 7.36 10.78 4.86
C SER A 171 7.92 11.33 3.53
N PRO A 172 8.32 12.62 3.47
CA PRO A 172 9.02 13.18 2.31
C PRO A 172 10.31 12.43 1.95
N LEU A 173 10.98 11.80 2.94
CA LEU A 173 12.16 10.98 2.68
C LEU A 173 11.80 9.63 2.05
N CYS A 174 10.67 9.02 2.44
CA CYS A 174 10.13 7.83 1.78
C CYS A 174 9.90 8.11 0.29
N ILE A 175 9.24 9.24 -0.02
CA ILE A 175 8.99 9.71 -1.39
C ILE A 175 10.31 9.91 -2.14
N THR A 176 11.26 10.63 -1.56
CA THR A 176 12.56 10.92 -2.19
C THR A 176 13.36 9.63 -2.44
N SER A 177 13.37 8.71 -1.48
CA SER A 177 14.02 7.41 -1.59
C SER A 177 13.39 6.56 -2.71
N PHE A 178 12.05 6.55 -2.80
CA PHE A 178 11.34 5.88 -3.88
C PHE A 178 11.68 6.47 -5.26
N LEU A 179 11.71 7.80 -5.38
CA LEU A 179 12.07 8.48 -6.64
C LEU A 179 13.51 8.17 -7.06
N HIS A 180 14.44 8.11 -6.09
CA HIS A 180 15.83 7.72 -6.35
C HIS A 180 15.93 6.24 -6.79
N LEU A 181 15.17 5.36 -6.16
CA LEU A 181 15.07 3.96 -6.59
C LEU A 181 14.55 3.88 -8.02
N MET A 182 13.49 4.64 -8.36
CA MET A 182 12.90 4.61 -9.69
C MET A 182 13.82 5.19 -10.77
N SER A 183 14.67 6.16 -10.44
CA SER A 183 15.65 6.72 -11.37
C SER A 183 16.82 5.78 -11.68
N SER A 184 17.01 4.72 -10.90
CA SER A 184 18.01 3.68 -11.18
C SER A 184 17.61 2.73 -12.33
N PHE A 185 16.32 2.69 -12.69
CA PHE A 185 15.86 1.84 -13.78
C PHE A 185 16.12 2.47 -15.16
N PRO A 186 16.42 1.66 -16.19
CA PRO A 186 16.70 2.18 -17.53
C PRO A 186 15.50 2.93 -18.12
N LEU A 187 15.75 4.14 -18.63
CA LEU A 187 14.75 4.96 -19.34
C LEU A 187 14.80 4.71 -20.86
N PRO A 188 13.72 5.05 -21.60
CA PRO A 188 13.71 4.92 -23.06
C PRO A 188 14.79 5.79 -23.72
N ARG A 189 15.25 5.36 -24.90
CA ARG A 189 16.19 6.14 -25.71
C ARG A 189 15.48 7.41 -26.21
N ASP A 190 16.19 8.53 -26.24
CA ASP A 190 15.71 9.84 -26.73
C ASP A 190 14.76 10.63 -25.79
N VAL A 191 14.80 10.39 -24.48
CA VAL A 191 14.03 11.18 -23.51
C VAL A 191 14.92 12.17 -22.76
N ASP A 192 14.43 13.41 -22.63
CA ASP A 192 15.00 14.44 -21.76
C ASP A 192 14.92 14.04 -20.27
N GLU A 193 15.46 14.87 -19.38
CA GLU A 193 15.52 14.61 -17.94
C GLU A 193 14.19 14.08 -17.36
N PRO A 194 14.23 13.05 -16.50
CA PRO A 194 13.01 12.47 -15.92
C PRO A 194 12.29 13.47 -15.03
N HIS A 195 10.98 13.61 -15.24
CA HIS A 195 10.09 14.43 -14.44
C HIS A 195 9.25 13.57 -13.50
N SER A 196 9.08 14.04 -12.27
CA SER A 196 8.18 13.41 -11.31
C SER A 196 7.31 14.44 -10.58
N SER A 197 6.11 14.00 -10.21
CA SER A 197 5.20 14.73 -9.32
C SER A 197 4.54 13.77 -8.35
N HIS A 198 4.07 14.27 -7.22
CA HIS A 198 3.34 13.46 -6.23
C HIS A 198 2.17 14.25 -5.64
N ARG A 199 1.18 13.52 -5.12
CA ARG A 199 0.06 14.07 -4.36
C ARG A 199 -0.37 13.12 -3.24
N CYS A 200 -0.72 13.69 -2.10
CA CYS A 200 -1.35 12.96 -1.01
C CYS A 200 -2.83 12.70 -1.34
N LEU A 201 -3.28 11.46 -1.26
CA LEU A 201 -4.66 11.10 -1.59
C LEU A 201 -5.59 11.14 -0.38
N ASP A 202 -5.08 10.99 0.84
CA ASP A 202 -5.90 10.89 2.06
C ASP A 202 -5.72 12.08 3.02
N ASN A 203 -4.49 12.35 3.47
CA ASN A 203 -4.17 13.41 4.44
C ASN A 203 -2.93 14.19 3.97
N GLN A 204 -2.94 15.52 4.11
CA GLN A 204 -1.83 16.37 3.68
C GLN A 204 -0.64 16.39 4.65
N GLU A 205 -0.86 16.21 5.95
CA GLU A 205 0.18 16.30 6.98
C GLU A 205 0.85 14.95 7.25
N GLN A 206 0.04 13.88 7.35
CA GLN A 206 0.50 12.52 7.60
C GLN A 206 -0.18 11.56 6.61
N PRO A 207 0.21 11.62 5.32
CA PRO A 207 -0.41 10.78 4.30
C PRO A 207 -0.12 9.31 4.56
N ARG A 208 -1.16 8.48 4.57
CA ARG A 208 -0.99 7.04 4.43
C ARG A 208 -0.95 6.63 2.97
N ILE A 209 -1.47 7.46 2.07
CA ILE A 209 -1.59 7.12 0.65
C ILE A 209 -1.06 8.26 -0.21
N VAL A 210 0.01 7.97 -0.97
CA VAL A 210 0.64 8.93 -1.86
C VAL A 210 0.65 8.38 -3.28
N GLU A 211 0.17 9.17 -4.23
CA GLU A 211 0.27 8.87 -5.65
C GLU A 211 1.43 9.66 -6.26
N LEU A 212 2.34 8.97 -6.94
CA LEU A 212 3.44 9.55 -7.69
C LEU A 212 3.22 9.31 -9.19
N THR A 213 3.50 10.34 -10.00
CA THR A 213 3.55 10.26 -11.46
C THR A 213 5.00 10.34 -11.91
N LEU A 214 5.44 9.37 -12.69
CA LEU A 214 6.79 9.26 -13.25
C LEU A 214 6.72 9.39 -14.77
N SER A 215 7.55 10.27 -15.34
CA SER A 215 7.61 10.54 -16.78
C SER A 215 9.06 10.73 -17.23
N PRO A 216 9.59 9.92 -18.16
CA PRO A 216 8.95 8.72 -18.73
C PRO A 216 8.92 7.56 -17.73
N ALA A 217 8.09 6.56 -17.99
CA ALA A 217 8.15 5.27 -17.33
C ALA A 217 9.46 4.55 -17.70
N PRO A 218 9.95 3.64 -16.83
CA PRO A 218 11.03 2.72 -17.18
C PRO A 218 10.77 2.02 -18.52
N ALA A 219 11.84 1.85 -19.29
CA ALA A 219 11.76 1.33 -20.64
C ALA A 219 11.28 -0.13 -20.66
N PRO A 220 10.12 -0.40 -21.31
CA PRO A 220 9.56 -1.74 -21.35
C PRO A 220 10.43 -2.74 -22.13
N GLU A 221 11.38 -2.25 -22.95
CA GLU A 221 12.35 -3.09 -23.67
C GLU A 221 13.31 -3.81 -22.74
N TYR A 222 13.63 -3.23 -21.58
CA TYR A 222 14.54 -3.83 -20.61
C TYR A 222 13.79 -4.50 -19.45
N LEU A 223 12.68 -3.90 -19.01
CA LEU A 223 11.91 -4.41 -17.89
C LEU A 223 10.43 -4.16 -18.13
N SER A 224 9.66 -5.24 -18.30
CA SER A 224 8.21 -5.13 -18.44
C SER A 224 7.59 -4.58 -17.16
N LEU A 225 6.36 -4.07 -17.23
CA LEU A 225 5.69 -3.58 -16.01
C LEU A 225 5.45 -4.74 -15.01
N ASP A 226 5.18 -5.94 -15.50
CA ASP A 226 4.96 -7.10 -14.63
C ASP A 226 6.24 -7.55 -13.93
N ASP A 227 7.38 -7.49 -14.63
CA ASP A 227 8.68 -7.75 -14.01
C ASP A 227 9.09 -6.65 -13.03
N LEU A 228 8.80 -5.38 -13.35
CA LEU A 228 9.05 -4.25 -12.48
C LEU A 228 8.27 -4.36 -11.15
N ARG A 229 7.00 -4.79 -11.21
CA ARG A 229 6.16 -5.04 -10.01
C ARG A 229 6.72 -6.15 -9.10
N LYS A 230 7.48 -7.08 -9.67
CA LYS A 230 8.12 -8.22 -8.98
C LYS A 230 9.60 -7.98 -8.70
N HIS A 231 10.12 -6.79 -9.00
CA HIS A 231 11.54 -6.51 -8.91
C HIS A 231 12.01 -6.45 -7.45
N GLU A 232 13.15 -7.08 -7.15
CA GLU A 232 13.67 -7.20 -5.79
C GLU A 232 13.88 -5.84 -5.10
N MET A 233 14.35 -4.84 -5.84
CA MET A 233 14.52 -3.48 -5.30
C MET A 233 13.21 -2.87 -4.79
N ILE A 234 12.09 -3.09 -5.49
CA ILE A 234 10.77 -2.61 -5.06
C ILE A 234 10.35 -3.36 -3.80
N TYR A 235 10.55 -4.68 -3.75
CA TYR A 235 10.22 -5.47 -2.57
C TYR A 235 11.05 -5.05 -1.34
N ARG A 236 12.36 -4.84 -1.50
CA ARG A 236 13.21 -4.33 -0.42
C ARG A 236 12.75 -2.98 0.10
N PHE A 237 12.36 -2.08 -0.82
CA PHE A 237 11.80 -0.78 -0.46
C PHE A 237 10.48 -0.90 0.32
N GLU A 238 9.56 -1.76 -0.13
CA GLU A 238 8.31 -2.04 0.58
C GLU A 238 8.54 -2.53 2.01
N GLN A 239 9.52 -3.40 2.22
CA GLN A 239 9.88 -3.91 3.55
C GLN A 239 10.53 -2.81 4.39
N GLU A 240 11.54 -2.11 3.88
CA GLU A 240 12.28 -1.09 4.63
C GLU A 240 11.38 0.07 5.09
N TRP A 241 10.48 0.52 4.21
CA TRP A 241 9.58 1.66 4.45
C TRP A 241 8.19 1.27 4.95
N ASN A 242 7.92 -0.04 5.12
CA ASN A 242 6.62 -0.56 5.55
C ASN A 242 5.43 -0.04 4.70
N VAL A 243 5.61 -0.09 3.38
CA VAL A 243 4.59 0.32 2.40
C VAL A 243 4.26 -0.82 1.43
N ASP A 244 3.11 -0.73 0.77
CA ASP A 244 2.84 -1.42 -0.50
C ASP A 244 3.04 -0.44 -1.67
N VAL A 245 3.73 -0.89 -2.72
CA VAL A 245 3.96 -0.12 -3.95
C VAL A 245 3.10 -0.72 -5.05
N ILE A 246 2.13 0.04 -5.56
CA ILE A 246 1.27 -0.37 -6.66
C ILE A 246 1.63 0.42 -7.91
N LEU A 247 2.09 -0.27 -8.96
CA LEU A 247 2.51 0.34 -10.23
C LEU A 247 1.46 0.12 -11.32
N GLN A 248 1.01 1.21 -11.95
CA GLN A 248 0.02 1.18 -13.02
C GLN A 248 0.42 2.12 -14.17
N ARG A 249 0.14 1.73 -15.41
CA ARG A 249 0.24 2.68 -16.54
C ARG A 249 -0.81 3.77 -16.36
N ASP A 250 -0.42 5.01 -16.63
CA ASP A 250 -1.35 6.14 -16.60
C ASP A 250 -2.21 6.14 -17.86
N THR A 251 -3.28 5.36 -17.83
CA THR A 251 -4.25 5.21 -18.92
C THR A 251 -5.61 5.73 -18.50
N VAL A 252 -6.46 6.06 -19.48
CA VAL A 252 -7.86 6.44 -19.24
C VAL A 252 -8.61 5.34 -18.47
N TRP A 253 -8.30 4.07 -18.73
CA TRP A 253 -8.95 2.92 -18.11
C TRP A 253 -8.60 2.72 -16.65
N ARG A 254 -7.43 3.20 -16.20
CA ARG A 254 -7.08 3.22 -14.77
C ARG A 254 -8.12 3.99 -13.95
N ARG A 255 -8.60 5.13 -14.46
CA ARG A 255 -9.53 6.02 -13.74
C ARG A 255 -10.99 5.70 -13.97
N HIS A 256 -11.28 4.93 -15.01
CA HIS A 256 -12.63 4.63 -15.45
C HIS A 256 -12.81 3.11 -15.62
N PRO A 257 -12.64 2.31 -14.56
CA PRO A 257 -13.07 0.92 -14.59
C PRO A 257 -14.59 0.87 -14.81
N ARG A 258 -15.07 -0.18 -15.49
CA ARG A 258 -16.50 -0.34 -15.78
C ARG A 258 -17.11 -1.58 -15.14
N LEU A 259 -16.27 -2.54 -14.72
CA LEU A 259 -16.66 -3.75 -14.01
C LEU A 259 -15.64 -4.03 -12.91
N ILE A 260 -16.11 -4.29 -11.69
CA ILE A 260 -15.29 -4.83 -10.60
C ILE A 260 -15.88 -6.16 -10.16
N VAL A 261 -15.02 -7.17 -10.14
CA VAL A 261 -15.35 -8.55 -9.76
C VAL A 261 -14.62 -8.87 -8.46
N PHE A 262 -15.35 -9.37 -7.47
CA PHE A 262 -14.84 -9.69 -6.15
C PHE A 262 -14.93 -11.20 -5.89
N ASP A 263 -13.96 -11.77 -5.19
CA ASP A 263 -14.22 -12.96 -4.38
C ASP A 263 -15.11 -12.63 -3.18
N MET A 264 -15.74 -13.64 -2.59
CA MET A 264 -16.55 -13.49 -1.39
C MET A 264 -15.74 -13.77 -0.12
N ASP A 265 -15.33 -15.02 0.07
CA ASP A 265 -14.63 -15.50 1.26
C ASP A 265 -13.30 -14.74 1.41
N SER A 266 -12.96 -14.36 2.64
CA SER A 266 -11.73 -13.59 2.96
C SER A 266 -11.53 -12.27 2.15
N THR A 267 -12.56 -11.80 1.43
CA THR A 267 -12.52 -10.60 0.58
C THR A 267 -13.69 -9.67 0.88
N LEU A 268 -14.92 -10.02 0.47
CA LEU A 268 -16.13 -9.24 0.81
C LEU A 268 -16.61 -9.50 2.24
N ILE A 269 -16.32 -10.69 2.76
CA ILE A 269 -16.51 -11.08 4.16
C ILE A 269 -15.15 -11.46 4.76
N THR A 270 -15.03 -11.39 6.07
CA THR A 270 -13.77 -11.72 6.77
C THR A 270 -13.58 -13.21 7.01
N GLN A 271 -14.66 -13.99 6.96
CA GLN A 271 -14.65 -15.42 7.22
C GLN A 271 -14.53 -16.27 5.94
N GLU A 272 -14.10 -17.51 6.13
CA GLU A 272 -14.32 -18.61 5.18
C GLU A 272 -15.66 -19.27 5.48
N VAL A 273 -16.62 -19.22 4.55
CA VAL A 273 -17.97 -19.76 4.78
C VAL A 273 -17.98 -21.23 5.15
N ILE A 274 -17.05 -22.03 4.61
CA ILE A 274 -17.03 -23.47 4.87
C ILE A 274 -16.56 -23.83 6.28
N ASP A 275 -15.64 -23.03 6.84
CA ASP A 275 -15.17 -23.20 8.22
C ASP A 275 -16.25 -22.69 9.18
N LEU A 276 -16.93 -21.59 8.83
CA LEU A 276 -18.08 -21.10 9.57
C LEU A 276 -19.24 -22.12 9.60
N LEU A 277 -19.50 -22.82 8.48
CA LEU A 277 -20.45 -23.93 8.42
C LEU A 277 -20.04 -25.06 9.37
N ALA A 278 -18.78 -25.47 9.30
CA ALA A 278 -18.24 -26.51 10.17
C ALA A 278 -18.44 -26.17 11.65
N ASP A 279 -18.08 -24.96 12.08
CA ASP A 279 -18.22 -24.53 13.47
C ASP A 279 -19.69 -24.40 13.94
N HIS A 280 -20.60 -24.07 13.02
CA HIS A 280 -22.02 -23.92 13.35
C HIS A 280 -22.75 -25.27 13.50
N ILE A 281 -22.29 -26.31 12.79
CA ILE A 281 -22.93 -27.63 12.81
C ILE A 281 -22.44 -28.43 14.02
N LYS A 282 -23.37 -28.73 14.94
CA LYS A 282 -23.08 -29.48 16.16
C LYS A 282 -23.33 -30.98 16.06
N ASP A 283 -24.08 -31.41 15.04
CA ASP A 283 -24.45 -32.81 14.82
C ASP A 283 -24.24 -33.18 13.34
N PRO A 284 -23.38 -34.16 13.02
CA PRO A 284 -22.59 -34.96 13.95
C PRO A 284 -21.35 -34.19 14.49
N PRO A 285 -20.92 -34.41 15.75
CA PRO A 285 -19.89 -33.61 16.40
C PRO A 285 -18.47 -33.76 15.80
N ASP A 286 -18.25 -34.80 15.00
CA ASP A 286 -17.00 -35.04 14.25
C ASP A 286 -16.96 -34.31 12.89
N LEU A 287 -18.07 -33.71 12.45
CA LEU A 287 -18.15 -33.01 11.17
C LEU A 287 -17.11 -31.90 11.01
N PRO A 288 -16.86 -31.01 12.00
CA PRO A 288 -15.89 -29.94 11.84
C PRO A 288 -14.48 -30.48 11.62
N ALA A 289 -14.09 -31.52 12.37
CA ALA A 289 -12.80 -32.17 12.22
C ALA A 289 -12.64 -32.82 10.82
N ARG A 290 -13.71 -33.39 10.27
CA ARG A 290 -13.70 -34.00 8.93
C ARG A 290 -13.59 -32.96 7.81
N VAL A 291 -14.26 -31.82 7.95
CA VAL A 291 -14.14 -30.70 7.01
C VAL A 291 -12.71 -30.14 7.04
N ALA A 292 -12.16 -29.91 8.23
CA ALA A 292 -10.80 -29.43 8.42
C ALA A 292 -9.76 -30.36 7.79
N GLU A 293 -9.91 -31.68 7.94
CA GLU A 293 -9.02 -32.67 7.33
C GLU A 293 -9.02 -32.58 5.79
N ILE A 294 -10.20 -32.48 5.16
CA ILE A 294 -10.29 -32.34 3.70
C ILE A 294 -9.70 -31.00 3.23
N THR A 295 -9.94 -29.93 3.97
CA THR A 295 -9.35 -28.61 3.69
C THR A 295 -7.83 -28.65 3.78
N HIS A 296 -7.27 -29.30 4.81
CA HIS A 296 -5.83 -29.46 4.97
C HIS A 296 -5.21 -30.24 3.80
N ARG A 297 -5.81 -31.37 3.40
CA ARG A 297 -5.35 -32.15 2.24
C ARG A 297 -5.40 -31.36 0.94
N ALA A 298 -6.43 -30.53 0.74
CA ALA A 298 -6.52 -29.64 -0.41
C ALA A 298 -5.43 -28.57 -0.41
N MET A 299 -5.13 -27.97 0.75
CA MET A 299 -4.04 -26.99 0.89
C MET A 299 -2.65 -27.61 0.66
N MET A 300 -2.46 -28.88 0.99
CA MET A 300 -1.25 -29.64 0.70
C MET A 300 -1.13 -30.05 -0.78
N GLY A 301 -2.14 -29.76 -1.61
CA GLY A 301 -2.18 -30.13 -3.02
C GLY A 301 -2.48 -31.61 -3.27
N GLU A 302 -2.93 -32.35 -2.26
CA GLU A 302 -3.31 -33.77 -2.41
C GLU A 302 -4.67 -33.93 -3.11
N LEU A 303 -5.51 -32.91 -3.06
CA LEU A 303 -6.84 -32.87 -3.67
C LEU A 303 -6.99 -31.64 -4.56
N GLU A 304 -7.42 -31.86 -5.79
CA GLU A 304 -7.89 -30.78 -6.67
C GLU A 304 -9.11 -30.09 -6.04
N PHE A 305 -9.22 -28.77 -6.23
CA PHE A 305 -10.25 -27.93 -5.59
C PHE A 305 -11.67 -28.49 -5.78
N GLU A 306 -12.01 -28.91 -7.01
CA GLU A 306 -13.34 -29.44 -7.33
C GLU A 306 -13.66 -30.72 -6.54
N ALA A 307 -12.67 -31.62 -6.42
CA ALA A 307 -12.80 -32.85 -5.65
C ALA A 307 -12.95 -32.54 -4.15
N SER A 308 -12.10 -31.67 -3.61
CA SER A 308 -12.18 -31.21 -2.21
C SER A 308 -13.52 -30.54 -1.90
N PHE A 309 -14.04 -29.71 -2.81
CA PHE A 309 -15.34 -29.08 -2.62
C PHE A 309 -16.47 -30.11 -2.62
N ARG A 310 -16.50 -31.05 -3.57
CA ARG A 310 -17.51 -32.13 -3.59
C ARG A 310 -17.45 -33.01 -2.35
N GLU A 311 -16.25 -33.39 -1.90
CA GLU A 311 -16.09 -34.17 -0.67
C GLU A 311 -16.64 -33.43 0.55
N ARG A 312 -16.33 -32.13 0.70
CA ARG A 312 -16.86 -31.33 1.81
C ARG A 312 -18.38 -31.16 1.74
N VAL A 313 -18.95 -30.92 0.55
CA VAL A 313 -20.41 -30.82 0.38
C VAL A 313 -21.11 -32.14 0.68
N ALA A 314 -20.51 -33.28 0.31
CA ALA A 314 -21.07 -34.60 0.62
C ALA A 314 -21.21 -34.84 2.14
N LEU A 315 -20.34 -34.23 2.95
CA LEU A 315 -20.45 -34.28 4.41
C LEU A 315 -21.66 -33.54 4.97
N LEU A 316 -22.22 -32.58 4.22
CA LEU A 316 -23.38 -31.79 4.62
C LEU A 316 -24.72 -32.50 4.35
N LYS A 317 -24.69 -33.75 3.84
CA LYS A 317 -25.89 -34.51 3.49
C LYS A 317 -26.81 -34.72 4.69
N GLY A 318 -28.09 -34.43 4.50
CA GLY A 318 -29.16 -34.61 5.49
C GLY A 318 -29.36 -33.41 6.42
N LEU A 319 -28.49 -32.41 6.37
CA LEU A 319 -28.64 -31.17 7.13
C LEU A 319 -29.78 -30.31 6.55
N PRO A 320 -30.49 -29.54 7.40
CA PRO A 320 -31.56 -28.68 6.94
C PRO A 320 -31.02 -27.54 6.06
N ALA A 321 -31.78 -27.16 5.03
CA ALA A 321 -31.43 -26.05 4.15
C ALA A 321 -31.42 -24.68 4.87
N THR A 322 -32.07 -24.59 6.03
CA THR A 322 -32.07 -23.38 6.90
C THR A 322 -30.68 -23.03 7.42
N LEU A 323 -29.73 -23.95 7.36
CA LEU A 323 -28.35 -23.75 7.78
C LEU A 323 -27.71 -22.49 7.18
N PHE A 324 -27.97 -22.18 5.90
CA PHE A 324 -27.44 -20.96 5.28
C PHE A 324 -28.10 -19.69 5.82
N GLU A 325 -29.34 -19.79 6.33
CA GLU A 325 -30.03 -18.66 6.97
C GLU A 325 -29.46 -18.39 8.35
N ASP A 326 -29.15 -19.47 9.08
CA ASP A 326 -28.55 -19.42 10.42
C ASP A 326 -27.14 -18.80 10.41
N LEU A 327 -26.45 -18.84 9.26
CA LEU A 327 -25.15 -18.18 9.07
C LEU A 327 -25.24 -16.68 8.78
N ARG A 328 -26.37 -16.17 8.28
CA ARG A 328 -26.49 -14.75 7.89
C ARG A 328 -26.16 -13.77 9.02
N PRO A 329 -26.58 -13.98 10.29
CA PRO A 329 -26.32 -13.05 11.38
C PRO A 329 -24.87 -13.05 11.90
N VAL A 330 -24.08 -14.08 11.56
CA VAL A 330 -22.69 -14.25 12.02
C VAL A 330 -21.65 -13.92 10.94
N LEU A 331 -22.10 -13.57 9.73
CA LEU A 331 -21.22 -13.09 8.67
C LEU A 331 -20.82 -11.64 8.93
N ASP A 332 -19.51 -11.39 8.97
CA ASP A 332 -18.98 -10.04 9.06
C ASP A 332 -18.52 -9.57 7.69
N VAL A 333 -19.15 -8.50 7.22
CA VAL A 333 -18.75 -7.83 5.98
C VAL A 333 -17.44 -7.10 6.20
N THR A 334 -16.48 -7.27 5.28
CA THR A 334 -15.19 -6.60 5.34
C THR A 334 -15.38 -5.08 5.41
N LYS A 335 -14.63 -4.43 6.30
CA LYS A 335 -14.69 -2.99 6.53
C LYS A 335 -14.53 -2.23 5.20
N GLY A 336 -15.39 -1.24 4.97
CA GLY A 336 -15.40 -0.42 3.76
C GLY A 336 -16.14 -1.01 2.56
N VAL A 337 -16.55 -2.28 2.58
CA VAL A 337 -17.30 -2.90 1.47
C VAL A 337 -18.65 -2.21 1.21
N PRO A 338 -19.51 -1.95 2.20
CA PRO A 338 -20.80 -1.30 1.95
C PRO A 338 -20.64 0.09 1.31
N GLU A 339 -19.68 0.87 1.78
CA GLU A 339 -19.30 2.18 1.26
C GLU A 339 -18.75 2.08 -0.16
N LEU A 340 -17.85 1.11 -0.40
CA LEU A 340 -17.26 0.85 -1.70
C LEU A 340 -18.34 0.53 -2.73
N ILE A 341 -19.22 -0.44 -2.45
CA ILE A 341 -20.27 -0.82 -3.40
C ILE A 341 -21.22 0.35 -3.68
N ARG A 342 -21.52 1.18 -2.68
CA ARG A 342 -22.32 2.41 -2.87
C ARG A 342 -21.62 3.42 -3.79
N ALA A 343 -20.34 3.66 -3.57
CA ALA A 343 -19.52 4.54 -4.40
C ALA A 343 -19.45 4.04 -5.85
N LEU A 344 -19.17 2.74 -6.04
CA LEU A 344 -19.09 2.12 -7.38
C LEU A 344 -20.42 2.24 -8.13
N LYS A 345 -21.56 2.04 -7.45
CA LYS A 345 -22.88 2.24 -8.06
C LYS A 345 -23.12 3.67 -8.52
N ARG A 346 -22.73 4.67 -7.73
CA ARG A 346 -22.86 6.09 -8.10
C ARG A 346 -21.99 6.44 -9.31
N LEU A 347 -20.85 5.79 -9.43
CA LEU A 347 -19.97 5.90 -10.61
C LEU A 347 -20.49 5.12 -11.82
N GLY A 348 -21.60 4.37 -11.70
CA GLY A 348 -22.17 3.56 -12.78
C GLY A 348 -21.35 2.31 -13.11
N ILE A 349 -20.51 1.87 -12.18
CA ILE A 349 -19.62 0.70 -12.33
C ILE A 349 -20.42 -0.56 -12.00
N LYS A 350 -20.33 -1.57 -12.88
CA LYS A 350 -20.92 -2.88 -12.63
C LYS A 350 -20.12 -3.64 -11.59
N THR A 351 -20.83 -4.38 -10.75
CA THR A 351 -20.23 -5.15 -9.66
C THR A 351 -20.63 -6.61 -9.76
N ALA A 352 -19.68 -7.52 -9.52
CA ALA A 352 -19.92 -8.95 -9.52
C ALA A 352 -19.23 -9.61 -8.33
N VAL A 353 -19.84 -10.65 -7.77
CA VAL A 353 -19.20 -11.57 -6.81
C VAL A 353 -19.14 -12.96 -7.40
N LEU A 354 -17.94 -13.55 -7.44
CA LEU A 354 -17.67 -14.90 -7.93
C LEU A 354 -17.04 -15.72 -6.80
N SER A 355 -17.83 -16.59 -6.17
CA SER A 355 -17.42 -17.32 -4.96
C SER A 355 -17.28 -18.82 -5.22
N GLY A 356 -16.30 -19.45 -4.59
CA GLY A 356 -16.21 -20.91 -4.47
C GLY A 356 -17.14 -21.50 -3.41
N GLY A 357 -17.88 -20.67 -2.69
CA GLY A 357 -18.85 -21.05 -1.66
C GLY A 357 -20.22 -21.41 -2.24
N PHE A 358 -21.29 -20.99 -1.54
CA PHE A 358 -22.66 -21.47 -1.77
C PHE A 358 -23.61 -20.39 -2.28
N GLN A 359 -24.30 -20.66 -3.39
CA GLN A 359 -25.22 -19.70 -4.05
C GLN A 359 -26.28 -19.08 -3.12
N PRO A 360 -26.94 -19.82 -2.20
CA PRO A 360 -27.94 -19.22 -1.31
C PRO A 360 -27.37 -18.08 -0.45
N LEU A 361 -26.13 -18.22 0.03
CA LEU A 361 -25.47 -17.24 0.89
C LEU A 361 -24.88 -16.10 0.08
N THR A 362 -24.17 -16.42 -1.02
CA THR A 362 -23.60 -15.43 -1.94
C THR A 362 -24.69 -14.53 -2.54
N GLY A 363 -25.81 -15.12 -2.98
CA GLY A 363 -26.94 -14.38 -3.54
C GLY A 363 -27.63 -13.48 -2.52
N TRP A 364 -27.75 -13.92 -1.26
CA TRP A 364 -28.26 -13.08 -0.18
C TRP A 364 -27.35 -11.89 0.09
N LEU A 365 -26.04 -12.12 0.26
CA LEU A 365 -25.06 -11.07 0.53
C LEU A 365 -25.00 -10.05 -0.63
N ALA A 366 -24.96 -10.55 -1.87
CA ALA A 366 -25.03 -9.72 -3.06
C ALA A 366 -26.30 -8.87 -3.09
N GLY A 367 -27.46 -9.41 -2.70
CA GLY A 367 -28.71 -8.65 -2.58
C GLY A 367 -28.65 -7.55 -1.52
N GLN A 368 -28.05 -7.83 -0.35
CA GLN A 368 -27.88 -6.85 0.73
C GLN A 368 -26.97 -5.68 0.34
N LEU A 369 -25.84 -5.97 -0.31
CA LEU A 369 -24.91 -4.96 -0.83
C LEU A 369 -25.42 -4.32 -2.14
N GLY A 370 -26.35 -5.02 -2.81
CA GLY A 370 -26.92 -4.76 -4.13
C GLY A 370 -25.91 -4.89 -5.28
N ILE A 371 -25.04 -5.89 -5.21
CA ILE A 371 -24.12 -6.26 -6.30
C ILE A 371 -24.93 -6.73 -7.52
N ASP A 372 -24.52 -6.35 -8.74
CA ASP A 372 -25.29 -6.65 -9.96
C ASP A 372 -25.31 -8.14 -10.33
N TYR A 373 -24.20 -8.84 -10.08
CA TYR A 373 -23.99 -10.24 -10.46
C TYR A 373 -23.49 -11.08 -9.29
N ALA A 374 -24.07 -12.27 -9.10
CA ALA A 374 -23.67 -13.19 -8.03
C ALA A 374 -23.65 -14.63 -8.54
N TYR A 375 -22.46 -15.24 -8.56
CA TYR A 375 -22.26 -16.63 -8.97
C TYR A 375 -21.44 -17.39 -7.94
N ALA A 376 -21.96 -18.54 -7.52
CA ALA A 376 -21.33 -19.50 -6.62
C ALA A 376 -21.87 -20.92 -6.88
N ASN A 377 -21.45 -21.88 -6.07
CA ASN A 377 -21.86 -23.28 -6.26
C ASN A 377 -23.31 -23.51 -5.80
N GLN A 378 -24.09 -24.16 -6.67
CA GLN A 378 -25.47 -24.52 -6.37
C GLN A 378 -25.51 -25.89 -5.68
N VAL A 379 -25.93 -25.94 -4.43
CA VAL A 379 -26.20 -27.20 -3.72
C VAL A 379 -27.62 -27.69 -3.99
N VAL A 380 -27.79 -29.00 -4.13
CA VAL A 380 -29.10 -29.62 -4.38
C VAL A 380 -29.84 -29.83 -3.06
N ILE A 381 -31.04 -29.26 -2.97
CA ILE A 381 -31.94 -29.35 -1.81
C ILE A 381 -33.17 -30.17 -2.19
N GLU A 382 -33.46 -31.22 -1.41
CA GLU A 382 -34.65 -32.05 -1.54
C GLU A 382 -35.30 -32.24 -0.17
N ASN A 383 -36.63 -32.13 -0.11
CA ASN A 383 -37.38 -32.24 1.15
C ASN A 383 -36.80 -31.34 2.27
N GLU A 384 -36.45 -30.10 1.92
CA GLU A 384 -35.86 -29.09 2.82
C GLU A 384 -34.49 -29.48 3.41
N LYS A 385 -33.83 -30.49 2.85
CA LYS A 385 -32.51 -30.97 3.30
C LYS A 385 -31.49 -30.98 2.17
N LEU A 386 -30.22 -30.79 2.55
CA LEU A 386 -29.09 -30.91 1.64
C LEU A 386 -28.90 -32.38 1.23
N THR A 387 -28.81 -32.63 -0.06
CA THR A 387 -28.56 -33.99 -0.60
C THR A 387 -27.08 -34.40 -0.52
N GLY A 388 -26.18 -33.42 -0.37
CA GLY A 388 -24.73 -33.58 -0.49
C GLY A 388 -24.22 -33.48 -1.92
N GLU A 389 -25.08 -33.13 -2.89
CA GLU A 389 -24.71 -32.99 -4.30
C GLU A 389 -24.63 -31.52 -4.73
N VAL A 390 -23.75 -31.24 -5.70
CA VAL A 390 -23.54 -29.92 -6.31
C VAL A 390 -24.03 -29.97 -7.76
N GLN A 391 -24.83 -28.99 -8.15
CA GLN A 391 -25.37 -28.87 -9.50
C GLN A 391 -24.45 -28.05 -10.41
N GLY A 392 -24.28 -28.51 -11.65
CA GLY A 392 -23.60 -27.76 -12.70
C GLY A 392 -22.08 -27.75 -12.56
N ILE A 393 -21.45 -26.72 -13.14
CA ILE A 393 -20.00 -26.54 -13.12
C ILE A 393 -19.61 -25.84 -11.82
N ILE A 394 -18.66 -26.42 -11.10
CA ILE A 394 -18.15 -25.83 -9.86
C ILE A 394 -17.40 -24.54 -10.17
N VAL A 395 -17.69 -23.50 -9.38
CA VAL A 395 -17.05 -22.19 -9.44
C VAL A 395 -15.66 -22.25 -8.80
N GLY A 396 -14.74 -22.93 -9.50
CA GLY A 396 -13.31 -22.96 -9.19
C GLY A 396 -12.52 -21.89 -9.96
N LYS A 397 -11.19 -22.01 -9.96
CA LYS A 397 -10.26 -21.04 -10.58
C LYS A 397 -10.55 -20.75 -12.06
N GLU A 398 -10.76 -21.77 -12.89
CA GLU A 398 -11.05 -21.58 -14.32
C GLU A 398 -12.44 -20.96 -14.52
N ARG A 399 -13.43 -21.41 -13.74
CA ARG A 399 -14.81 -20.93 -13.87
C ARG A 399 -14.95 -19.47 -13.43
N LYS A 400 -14.22 -19.01 -12.39
CA LYS A 400 -14.18 -17.59 -12.00
C LYS A 400 -13.65 -16.72 -13.14
N ARG A 401 -12.55 -17.11 -13.79
CA ARG A 401 -12.04 -16.42 -14.98
C ARG A 401 -13.08 -16.38 -16.11
N ASP A 402 -13.70 -17.51 -16.41
CA ASP A 402 -14.67 -17.60 -17.51
C ASP A 402 -15.91 -16.73 -17.25
N LEU A 403 -16.42 -16.74 -16.01
CA LEU A 403 -17.53 -15.88 -15.58
C LEU A 403 -17.17 -14.39 -15.69
N LEU A 404 -15.95 -13.99 -15.30
CA LEU A 404 -15.49 -12.60 -15.49
C LEU A 404 -15.55 -12.19 -16.96
N VAL A 405 -15.07 -13.05 -17.86
CA VAL A 405 -15.09 -12.78 -19.32
C VAL A 405 -16.52 -12.76 -19.86
N GLU A 406 -17.39 -13.68 -19.41
CA GLU A 406 -18.80 -13.74 -19.77
C GLU A 406 -19.55 -12.45 -19.37
N ILE A 407 -19.36 -11.96 -18.14
CA ILE A 407 -19.97 -10.73 -17.64
C ILE A 407 -19.45 -9.53 -18.44
N ALA A 408 -18.13 -9.42 -18.63
CA ALA A 408 -17.54 -8.33 -19.39
C ALA A 408 -18.07 -8.29 -20.84
N SER A 409 -18.15 -9.45 -21.50
CA SER A 409 -18.71 -9.57 -22.84
C SER A 409 -20.20 -9.21 -22.88
N LYS A 410 -20.98 -9.63 -21.88
CA LYS A 410 -22.41 -9.33 -21.80
C LYS A 410 -22.67 -7.82 -21.65
N GLU A 411 -21.83 -7.12 -20.92
CA GLU A 411 -21.94 -5.67 -20.66
C GLU A 411 -21.24 -4.81 -21.73
N GLY A 412 -20.57 -5.42 -22.71
CA GLY A 412 -19.77 -4.70 -23.71
C GLY A 412 -18.62 -3.91 -23.07
N ILE A 413 -17.93 -4.53 -22.12
CA ILE A 413 -16.81 -3.97 -21.37
C ILE A 413 -15.52 -4.65 -21.83
N GLU A 414 -14.50 -3.86 -22.18
CA GLU A 414 -13.19 -4.40 -22.51
C GLU A 414 -12.49 -4.90 -21.23
N LEU A 415 -11.74 -6.01 -21.31
CA LEU A 415 -11.06 -6.58 -20.14
C LEU A 415 -10.08 -5.59 -19.48
N SER A 416 -9.49 -4.66 -20.25
CA SER A 416 -8.63 -3.60 -19.72
C SER A 416 -9.35 -2.62 -18.77
N GLN A 417 -10.69 -2.61 -18.78
CA GLN A 417 -11.55 -1.83 -17.89
C GLN A 417 -12.14 -2.66 -16.73
N VAL A 418 -11.74 -3.93 -16.62
CA VAL A 418 -12.19 -4.84 -15.57
C VAL A 418 -11.14 -4.87 -14.44
N VAL A 419 -11.62 -4.80 -13.20
CA VAL A 419 -10.81 -5.01 -12.00
C VAL A 419 -11.27 -6.29 -11.33
N ALA A 420 -10.34 -7.13 -10.91
CA ALA A 420 -10.61 -8.36 -10.17
C ALA A 420 -9.93 -8.28 -8.80
N VAL A 421 -10.67 -8.58 -7.73
CA VAL A 421 -10.19 -8.51 -6.35
C VAL A 421 -10.39 -9.87 -5.68
N GLY A 422 -9.34 -10.40 -5.06
CA GLY A 422 -9.39 -11.65 -4.30
C GLY A 422 -8.17 -11.82 -3.39
N ASP A 423 -8.22 -12.82 -2.51
CA ASP A 423 -7.14 -13.14 -1.55
C ASP A 423 -6.44 -14.47 -1.86
N GLY A 424 -7.12 -15.35 -2.62
CA GLY A 424 -6.79 -16.76 -2.74
C GLY A 424 -6.07 -17.14 -4.04
N ALA A 425 -5.39 -18.29 -4.02
CA ALA A 425 -4.77 -18.86 -5.22
C ALA A 425 -5.82 -19.24 -6.29
N ASN A 426 -7.08 -19.42 -5.88
CA ASN A 426 -8.20 -19.69 -6.77
C ASN A 426 -8.56 -18.48 -7.64
N ASP A 427 -8.17 -17.28 -7.23
CA ASP A 427 -8.52 -16.03 -7.93
C ASP A 427 -7.46 -15.60 -8.94
N LEU A 428 -6.26 -16.18 -8.89
CA LEU A 428 -5.14 -15.77 -9.73
C LEU A 428 -5.48 -15.78 -11.23
N LEU A 429 -6.23 -16.77 -11.72
CA LEU A 429 -6.64 -16.81 -13.14
C LEU A 429 -7.65 -15.72 -13.50
N MET A 430 -8.53 -15.34 -12.56
CA MET A 430 -9.47 -14.24 -12.73
C MET A 430 -8.74 -12.89 -12.70
N MET A 431 -7.81 -12.75 -11.75
CA MET A 431 -6.99 -11.56 -11.55
C MET A 431 -6.06 -11.29 -12.75
N ASP A 432 -5.37 -12.32 -13.24
CA ASP A 432 -4.50 -12.24 -14.43
C ASP A 432 -5.28 -11.83 -15.69
N LYS A 433 -6.55 -12.25 -15.80
CA LYS A 433 -7.38 -11.94 -16.96
C LYS A 433 -7.94 -10.52 -16.96
N ALA A 434 -8.06 -9.91 -15.79
CA ALA A 434 -8.55 -8.55 -15.62
C ALA A 434 -7.50 -7.51 -16.06
N GLY A 435 -7.93 -6.29 -16.37
CA GLY A 435 -7.02 -5.17 -16.62
C GLY A 435 -6.21 -4.77 -15.38
N LEU A 436 -6.75 -5.05 -14.20
CA LEU A 436 -6.07 -4.94 -12.92
C LEU A 436 -6.52 -6.05 -11.97
N GLY A 437 -5.62 -6.97 -11.64
CA GLY A 437 -5.77 -7.92 -10.54
C GLY A 437 -5.25 -7.35 -9.21
N VAL A 438 -6.11 -7.25 -8.20
CA VAL A 438 -5.80 -6.73 -6.86
C VAL A 438 -5.85 -7.86 -5.84
N ALA A 439 -4.71 -8.16 -5.24
CA ALA A 439 -4.58 -9.05 -4.09
C ALA A 439 -4.97 -8.28 -2.82
N TRP A 440 -6.13 -8.58 -2.23
CA TRP A 440 -6.61 -7.97 -0.99
C TRP A 440 -6.20 -8.82 0.20
N ASN A 441 -5.38 -8.26 1.12
CA ASN A 441 -4.87 -8.96 2.31
C ASN A 441 -4.47 -10.44 2.05
N ALA A 442 -3.92 -10.68 0.86
CA ALA A 442 -3.88 -12.00 0.27
C ALA A 442 -2.73 -12.84 0.85
N LYS A 443 -2.77 -14.15 0.61
CA LYS A 443 -1.65 -15.03 0.99
C LYS A 443 -0.37 -14.63 0.24
N PRO A 444 0.84 -14.83 0.80
CA PRO A 444 2.10 -14.35 0.20
C PRO A 444 2.29 -14.80 -1.26
N ARG A 445 1.94 -16.05 -1.58
CA ARG A 445 2.00 -16.56 -2.95
C ARG A 445 1.12 -15.77 -3.93
N VAL A 446 -0.06 -15.36 -3.48
CA VAL A 446 -1.03 -14.61 -4.31
C VAL A 446 -0.53 -13.18 -4.51
N GLN A 447 -0.01 -12.56 -3.44
CA GLN A 447 0.58 -11.23 -3.49
C GLN A 447 1.78 -11.11 -4.45
N MET A 448 2.57 -12.19 -4.60
CA MET A 448 3.69 -12.21 -5.55
C MET A 448 3.25 -12.30 -7.01
N GLU A 449 2.08 -12.87 -7.29
CA GLU A 449 1.59 -13.07 -8.65
C GLU A 449 0.63 -11.98 -9.13
N ALA A 450 -0.07 -11.31 -8.21
CA ALA A 450 -1.02 -10.24 -8.50
C ALA A 450 -0.35 -8.97 -9.07
N ASN A 451 -1.10 -8.19 -9.86
CA ASN A 451 -0.61 -6.92 -10.40
C ASN A 451 -0.49 -5.81 -9.33
N ALA A 452 -1.37 -5.85 -8.34
CA ALA A 452 -1.43 -4.91 -7.23
C ALA A 452 -1.65 -5.66 -5.91
N ARG A 453 -0.96 -5.24 -4.86
CA ARG A 453 -1.13 -5.73 -3.49
C ARG A 453 -1.75 -4.62 -2.68
N LEU A 454 -2.94 -4.86 -2.14
CA LEU A 454 -3.62 -3.91 -1.26
C LEU A 454 -3.76 -4.56 0.10
N ASN A 455 -2.83 -4.24 1.00
CA ASN A 455 -2.91 -4.66 2.40
C ASN A 455 -3.38 -3.49 3.27
N GLY A 456 -4.43 -3.72 4.05
CA GLY A 456 -5.00 -2.66 4.86
C GLY A 456 -6.25 -3.09 5.61
N GLU A 457 -6.87 -2.12 6.29
CA GLU A 457 -8.05 -2.38 7.11
C GLU A 457 -9.37 -2.24 6.35
N SER A 458 -9.40 -1.46 5.27
CA SER A 458 -10.63 -1.08 4.57
C SER A 458 -10.53 -1.35 3.08
N LEU A 459 -11.47 -2.11 2.52
CA LEU A 459 -11.51 -2.34 1.07
C LEU A 459 -11.91 -1.08 0.29
N LEU A 460 -12.40 -0.04 0.99
CA LEU A 460 -12.68 1.27 0.41
C LEU A 460 -11.43 1.91 -0.23
N ASP A 461 -10.24 1.56 0.28
CA ASP A 461 -8.95 2.04 -0.19
C ASP A 461 -8.68 1.65 -1.67
N LEU A 462 -9.43 0.68 -2.20
CA LEU A 462 -9.42 0.32 -3.62
C LEU A 462 -9.68 1.53 -4.54
N LEU A 463 -10.53 2.48 -4.13
CA LEU A 463 -10.86 3.66 -4.93
C LEU A 463 -9.65 4.57 -5.17
N HIS A 464 -8.66 4.57 -4.27
CA HIS A 464 -7.42 5.33 -4.46
C HIS A 464 -6.59 4.80 -5.64
N LEU A 465 -6.74 3.52 -6.02
CA LEU A 465 -6.10 2.98 -7.23
C LEU A 465 -6.65 3.59 -8.52
N PHE A 466 -7.86 4.15 -8.46
CA PHE A 466 -8.48 4.87 -9.58
C PHE A 466 -8.18 6.38 -9.54
N GLY A 467 -7.38 6.82 -8.55
CA GLY A 467 -6.91 8.19 -8.41
C GLY A 467 -7.85 9.12 -7.63
N PHE A 468 -8.86 8.57 -6.94
CA PHE A 468 -9.76 9.36 -6.09
C PHE A 468 -9.06 9.80 -4.79
N SER A 469 -9.34 11.02 -4.35
CA SER A 469 -8.93 11.52 -3.03
C SER A 469 -9.89 11.06 -1.93
N GLY A 470 -9.47 11.17 -0.66
CA GLY A 470 -10.29 10.85 0.50
C GLY A 470 -11.56 11.69 0.57
N GLU A 471 -11.50 12.95 0.16
CA GLU A 471 -12.66 13.84 0.08
C GLU A 471 -13.66 13.37 -0.99
N GLU A 472 -13.16 12.99 -2.17
CA GLU A 472 -13.99 12.45 -3.26
C GLU A 472 -14.63 11.12 -2.84
N ILE A 473 -13.87 10.24 -2.19
CA ILE A 473 -14.37 8.98 -1.65
C ILE A 473 -15.46 9.23 -0.61
N GLN A 474 -15.28 10.17 0.32
CA GLN A 474 -16.31 10.53 1.29
C GLN A 474 -17.59 11.02 0.61
N ALA A 475 -17.47 11.86 -0.42
CA ALA A 475 -18.63 12.32 -1.19
C ALA A 475 -19.33 11.19 -1.95
N LEU A 476 -18.58 10.22 -2.47
CA LEU A 476 -19.13 9.04 -3.14
C LEU A 476 -19.74 8.02 -2.16
N ALA A 477 -19.15 7.89 -0.97
CA ALA A 477 -19.56 6.92 0.05
C ALA A 477 -20.71 7.41 0.94
N ALA A 478 -20.87 8.73 1.13
CA ALA A 478 -21.95 9.32 1.94
C ALA A 478 -23.32 9.11 1.30
#